data_AF-A0A441I2H5-F1
#
_entry.id   AF-A0A441I2H5-F1
#
_cell.length_a   1.000
_cell.length_b   1.000
_cell.length_c   1.000
_cell.angle_alpha   90.00
_cell.angle_beta   90.00
_cell.angle_gamma   90.00
#
_symmetry.space_group_name_H-M   'P 1'
#
loop_
_entity.id
_entity.type
_entity.pdbx_description
1 polymer ?
#
loop_
_entity_poly.entity_id
_entity_poly.type
_entity_poly.pdbx_seq_one_letter_code
_entity_poly.pdbx_strand_id
1 'polypeptide(L)' 'MTFRIKITPKPVLDFAATVLFENGRPEPAYHKGNGYACKLWFDERNAIADHLMREGFFMP' A
#
# COMPACT_ATOMS: atom_id res chain seq x y z
N MET A 1 -13.16 -2.79 22.29
CA MET A 1 -12.19 -2.23 21.32
C MET A 1 -12.91 -1.98 20.01
N THR A 2 -13.18 -0.73 19.68
CA THR A 2 -13.84 -0.37 18.41
C THR A 2 -12.83 -0.63 17.29
N PHE A 3 -13.04 -1.67 16.49
CA PHE A 3 -12.28 -1.91 15.26
C PHE A 3 -12.65 -0.81 14.26
N ARG A 4 -11.98 0.36 14.36
CA ARG A 4 -12.01 1.36 13.30
C ARG A 4 -11.25 0.74 12.12
N ILE A 5 -11.98 0.30 11.10
CA ILE A 5 -11.38 -0.04 9.81
C ILE A 5 -10.72 1.25 9.33
N LYS A 6 -9.38 1.33 9.44
CA LYS A 6 -8.61 2.42 8.86
C LYS A 6 -8.66 2.20 7.35
N ILE A 7 -9.62 2.84 6.70
CA ILE A 7 -9.69 2.86 5.24
C ILE A 7 -8.61 3.84 4.78
N THR A 8 -7.51 3.32 4.25
CA THR A 8 -6.48 4.13 3.62
C THR A 8 -7.06 4.79 2.36
N PRO A 9 -6.97 6.12 2.20
CA PRO A 9 -7.46 6.80 1.01
C PRO A 9 -6.79 6.28 -0.26
N LYS A 10 -7.56 6.14 -1.34
CA LYS A 10 -7.05 5.69 -2.65
C LYS A 10 -5.84 6.50 -3.15
N PRO A 11 -5.79 7.84 -3.04
CA PRO A 11 -4.62 8.61 -3.50
C PRO A 11 -3.32 8.24 -2.77
N VAL A 12 -3.41 7.90 -1.47
CA VAL A 12 -2.26 7.46 -0.67
C VAL A 12 -1.77 6.08 -1.15
N LEU A 13 -2.72 5.17 -1.41
CA LEU A 13 -2.41 3.84 -1.92
C LEU A 13 -1.78 3.89 -3.32
N ASP A 14 -2.30 4.76 -4.18
CA ASP A 14 -1.79 4.95 -5.54
C ASP A 14 -0.37 5.53 -5.49
N PHE A 15 -0.11 6.52 -4.63
CA PHE A 15 1.24 7.05 -4.41
C PHE A 15 2.21 6.00 -3.87
N ALA A 16 1.81 5.22 -2.86
CA ALA A 16 2.63 4.13 -2.33
C ALA A 16 2.94 3.07 -3.38
N ALA A 17 2.00 2.79 -4.30
CA ALA A 17 2.24 1.90 -5.43
C ALA A 17 3.27 2.47 -6.42
N THR A 18 3.22 3.78 -6.69
CA THR A 18 4.22 4.47 -7.51
C THR A 18 5.62 4.37 -6.90
N VAL A 19 5.75 4.60 -5.58
CA VAL A 19 7.04 4.45 -4.87
C VAL A 19 7.60 3.03 -5.02
N LEU A 20 6.78 2.00 -4.88
CA LEU A 20 7.22 0.62 -5.09
C LEU A 20 7.64 0.36 -6.54
N PHE A 21 6.89 0.88 -7.51
CA PHE A 21 7.23 0.76 -8.92
C PHE A 21 8.58 1.41 -9.25
N GLU A 22 8.82 2.63 -8.78
CA GLU A 22 10.08 3.36 -8.97
C GLU A 22 11.27 2.65 -8.31
N ASN A 23 11.04 1.93 -7.21
CA ASN A 23 12.05 1.09 -6.56
C ASN A 23 12.25 -0.30 -7.23
N GLY A 24 11.72 -0.50 -8.44
CA GLY A 24 11.87 -1.73 -9.20
C GLY A 24 10.99 -2.89 -8.70
N ARG A 25 9.96 -2.59 -7.91
CA ARG A 25 8.98 -3.57 -7.38
C ARG A 25 7.58 -3.29 -7.97
N PRO A 26 7.36 -3.60 -9.26
CA PRO A 26 6.08 -3.36 -9.90
C PRO A 26 4.97 -4.21 -9.26
N GLU A 27 3.73 -3.76 -9.39
CA GLU A 27 2.56 -4.49 -8.91
C GLU A 27 2.52 -5.91 -9.47
N PRO A 28 2.42 -6.94 -8.61
CA PRO A 28 2.44 -8.32 -9.08
C PRO A 28 1.14 -8.65 -9.81
N ALA A 29 1.26 -9.40 -10.91
CA ALA A 29 0.10 -9.89 -11.65
C ALA A 29 -0.72 -10.83 -10.75
N TYR A 30 -1.93 -10.39 -10.38
CA TYR A 30 -2.86 -11.09 -9.49
C TYR A 30 -3.18 -12.55 -9.89
N HIS A 31 -2.98 -12.90 -11.16
CA HIS A 31 -3.27 -14.20 -11.76
C HIS A 31 -2.05 -15.15 -11.80
N LYS A 32 -0.85 -14.71 -11.42
CA LYS A 32 0.29 -15.62 -11.26
C LYS A 32 0.16 -16.32 -9.91
N GLY A 33 0.25 -17.65 -9.89
CA GLY A 33 -0.03 -18.52 -8.73
C GLY A 33 0.87 -18.36 -7.50
N ASN A 34 1.58 -17.24 -7.34
CA ASN A 34 2.38 -16.94 -6.15
C ASN A 34 1.67 -15.92 -5.27
N GLY A 35 0.61 -16.35 -4.58
CA GLY A 35 -0.17 -15.50 -3.66
C GLY A 35 0.66 -14.89 -2.53
N TYR A 36 1.79 -15.50 -2.16
CA TYR A 36 2.70 -14.97 -1.14
C TYR A 36 3.42 -13.70 -1.62
N ALA A 37 3.89 -13.67 -2.88
CA ALA A 37 4.49 -12.47 -3.46
C ALA A 37 3.48 -11.32 -3.58
N CYS A 38 2.24 -11.63 -3.94
CA CYS A 38 1.15 -10.64 -3.95
C CYS A 38 0.91 -10.08 -2.54
N LYS A 39 0.79 -10.95 -1.53
CA LYS A 39 0.58 -10.53 -0.14
C LYS A 39 1.70 -9.62 0.35
N LEU A 40 2.96 -10.01 0.16
CA LEU A 40 4.12 -9.21 0.57
C LEU A 40 4.09 -7.82 -0.06
N TRP A 41 3.80 -7.74 -1.35
CA TRP A 41 3.72 -6.45 -2.05
C TRP A 41 2.60 -5.56 -1.48
N PHE A 42 1.41 -6.11 -1.19
CA PHE A 42 0.33 -5.35 -0.55
C PHE A 42 0.67 -4.91 0.88
N ASP A 43 1.33 -5.75 1.65
CA ASP A 43 1.76 -5.42 3.01
C ASP A 43 2.77 -4.26 2.98
N GLU A 44 3.75 -4.28 2.06
CA GLU A 44 4.71 -3.20 1.87
C GLU A 44 4.03 -1.90 1.42
N ARG A 45 3.12 -1.97 0.43
CA ARG A 45 2.35 -0.80 -0.02
C ARG A 45 1.56 -0.19 1.12
N ASN A 46 0.89 -1.02 1.92
CA ASN A 46 0.08 -0.56 3.04
C ASN A 46 0.92 0.02 4.18
N ALA A 47 2.15 -0.48 4.40
CA ALA A 47 3.08 0.08 5.37
C ALA A 47 3.55 1.48 4.97
N ILE A 48 3.90 1.68 3.68
CA ILE A 48 4.25 3.00 3.13
C ILE A 48 3.06 3.95 3.27
N ALA A 49 1.85 3.48 2.94
CA ALA A 49 0.65 4.29 3.04
C ALA A 49 0.30 4.68 4.49
N ASP A 50 0.45 3.78 5.48
CA ASP A 50 0.25 4.11 6.90
C ASP A 50 1.31 5.12 7.39
N HIS A 51 2.55 5.01 6.91
CA HIS A 51 3.59 5.99 7.20
C HIS A 51 3.24 7.38 6.66
N LEU A 52 2.86 7.50 5.39
CA LEU A 52 2.44 8.77 4.77
C LEU A 52 1.23 9.40 5.46
N MET A 53 0.27 8.58 5.87
CA MET A 53 -0.88 9.04 6.64
C MET A 53 -0.49 9.57 8.03
N ARG A 54 0.48 8.94 8.70
CA ARG A 54 0.98 9.41 10.01
C ARG A 54 1.74 10.72 9.91
N GLU A 55 2.46 10.92 8.81
CA GLU A 55 3.18 12.18 8.55
C GLU A 55 2.25 13.34 8.16
N GLY A 56 0.97 13.08 7.89
CA GLY A 56 -0.02 14.12 7.62
C GLY A 56 -0.01 14.64 6.18
N PHE A 57 0.77 14.04 5.26
CA PHE A 57 0.84 14.45 3.84
C PHE A 57 -0.52 14.43 3.12
N PHE A 58 -1.48 13.63 3.61
CA PHE A 58 -2.80 13.45 3.00
C PHE A 58 -3.96 13.65 3.99
N MET A 59 -3.72 14.24 5.16
CA MET A 59 -4.83 14.71 6.02
C MET A 59 -5.21 16.14 5.60
N PRO A 60 -6.51 16.48 5.53
CA PRO A 60 -6.95 17.86 5.43
C PRO A 60 -6.58 18.67 6.68
#